data_AF-X1SQ82-F1
#
_entry.id   AF-X1SQ82-F1
#
_cell.length_a   1.000
_cell.length_b   1.000
_cell.length_c   1.000
_cell.angle_alpha   90.00
_cell.angle_beta   90.00
_cell.angle_gamma   90.00
#
_symmetry.space_group_name_H-M   'P 1'
#
loop_
_entity.id
_entity.type
_entity.pdbx_description
1 polymer ?
#
loop_
_entity_poly.entity_id
_entity_poly.type
_entity_poly.pdbx_seq_one_letter_code
_entity_poly.pdbx_strand_id
1 'polypeptide(L)'
;MTLCKAARNLSCKGALPMAVTDNLNFGNPEKEEIFWQLEESIKGISEACEALETPVISGNVSLNNESNGEAIYPTPIIGMAGII
;
A
#
# COMPACT_ATOMS: atom_id res chain seq x y z
N MET A 1 4.79 -1.27 6.89
CA MET A 1 4.90 -2.70 7.31
C MET A 1 4.15 -3.68 6.38
N THR A 2 3.00 -3.32 5.81
CA THR A 2 2.14 -4.24 5.03
C THR A 2 2.84 -4.88 3.83
N LEU A 3 3.62 -4.12 3.05
CA LEU A 3 4.34 -4.62 1.88
C LEU A 3 5.39 -5.67 2.23
N CYS A 4 6.25 -5.39 3.22
CA CYS A 4 7.25 -6.36 3.69
C CYS A 4 6.62 -7.67 4.20
N LYS A 5 5.41 -7.61 4.78
CA LYS A 5 4.66 -8.80 5.19
C LYS A 5 4.19 -9.61 3.98
N ALA A 6 3.69 -8.96 2.93
CA ALA A 6 3.29 -9.62 1.69
C ALA A 6 4.48 -10.32 1.01
N ALA A 7 5.62 -9.63 0.88
CA ALA A 7 6.86 -10.21 0.36
C ALA A 7 7.31 -11.42 1.18
N ARG A 8 7.36 -11.29 2.52
CA ARG A 8 7.73 -12.38 3.42
C ARG A 8 6.82 -13.60 3.26
N ASN A 9 5.50 -13.39 3.13
CA ASN A 9 4.56 -14.49 2.95
C ASN A 9 4.82 -15.29 1.67
N LEU A 10 5.20 -14.62 0.57
CA LEU A 10 5.60 -15.28 -0.68
C LEU A 10 6.93 -16.03 -0.51
N SER A 11 7.94 -15.37 0.06
CA SER A 11 9.26 -15.96 0.28
C SER A 11 9.19 -17.20 1.19
N CYS A 12 8.38 -17.18 2.24
CA CYS A 12 8.17 -18.35 3.12
C CYS A 12 7.55 -19.56 2.39
N LYS A 13 6.95 -19.36 1.22
CA LYS A 13 6.43 -20.44 0.36
C LYS A 13 7.41 -20.86 -0.74
N GLY A 14 8.59 -20.25 -0.80
CA GLY A 14 9.61 -20.49 -1.84
C GLY A 14 9.45 -19.63 -3.09
N ALA A 15 8.49 -18.70 -3.12
CA ALA A 15 8.30 -17.81 -4.26
C ALA A 15 9.23 -16.59 -4.18
N LEU A 16 9.80 -16.18 -5.32
CA LEU A 16 10.46 -14.89 -5.48
C LEU A 16 9.39 -13.81 -5.70
N PRO A 17 9.24 -12.81 -4.82
CA PRO A 17 8.32 -11.70 -5.03
C PRO A 17 8.73 -10.89 -6.27
N MET A 18 7.78 -10.59 -7.17
CA MET A 18 8.09 -9.96 -8.46
C MET A 18 7.25 -8.73 -8.79
N ALA A 19 6.03 -8.62 -8.25
CA ALA A 19 5.12 -7.54 -8.63
C ALA A 19 4.15 -7.20 -7.50
N VAL A 20 3.89 -5.91 -7.33
CA VAL A 20 3.01 -5.35 -6.31
C VAL A 20 1.76 -4.76 -6.95
N THR A 21 0.62 -4.93 -6.29
CA THR A 21 -0.57 -4.12 -6.51
C THR A 21 -1.04 -3.50 -5.21
N ASP A 22 -1.38 -2.22 -5.23
CA ASP A 22 -1.82 -1.48 -4.06
C ASP A 22 -3.25 -0.96 -4.21
N ASN A 23 -4.02 -1.02 -3.12
CA ASN A 23 -5.31 -0.36 -3.02
C ASN A 23 -5.28 0.60 -1.82
N LEU A 24 -5.20 1.91 -2.12
CA LEU A 24 -5.07 3.00 -1.17
C LEU A 24 -6.46 3.49 -0.77
N ASN A 25 -6.83 3.35 0.51
CA ASN A 25 -8.13 3.79 1.03
C ASN A 25 -7.95 4.81 2.15
N PHE A 26 -8.37 6.06 1.88
CA PHE A 26 -8.17 7.21 2.76
C PHE A 26 -9.42 8.10 2.81
N GLY A 27 -9.49 8.99 3.80
CA GLY A 27 -10.54 10.02 3.95
C GLY A 27 -10.45 11.14 2.91
N ASN A 28 -11.03 12.31 3.23
CA ASN A 28 -10.93 13.48 2.34
C ASN A 28 -9.48 14.04 2.28
N PRO A 29 -8.82 14.04 1.10
CA PRO A 29 -7.44 14.50 0.93
C PRO A 29 -7.26 16.02 1.07
N GLU A 30 -8.34 16.81 1.12
CA GLU A 30 -8.25 18.26 1.37
C GLU A 30 -7.93 18.58 2.84
N LYS A 31 -8.10 17.61 3.75
CA LYS A 31 -7.67 17.72 5.15
C LYS A 31 -6.17 17.42 5.25
N GLU A 32 -5.40 18.36 5.79
CA GLU A 32 -3.93 18.25 5.87
C GLU A 32 -3.43 16.94 6.51
N GLU A 33 -4.08 16.48 7.59
CA GLU A 33 -3.71 15.23 8.26
C GLU A 33 -3.93 13.99 7.36
N ILE A 34 -5.03 13.96 6.60
CA ILE A 34 -5.33 12.84 5.69
C ILE A 34 -4.37 12.85 4.51
N PHE A 35 -4.06 14.04 3.99
CA PHE A 35 -3.06 14.18 2.94
C PHE A 35 -1.68 13.68 3.40
N TRP A 36 -1.27 14.07 4.61
CA TRP A 36 -0.02 13.59 5.21
C TRP A 36 -0.02 12.06 5.36
N GLN A 37 -1.11 11.45 5.84
CA GLN A 37 -1.23 9.98 5.93
C GLN A 37 -1.08 9.29 4.58
N LEU A 38 -1.69 9.85 3.51
CA LEU A 38 -1.57 9.34 2.15
C LEU A 38 -0.14 9.44 1.64
N GLU A 39 0.48 10.61 1.80
CA GLU A 39 1.85 10.89 1.36
C GLU A 39 2.85 9.92 2.02
N GLU A 40 2.81 9.80 3.35
CA GLU A 40 3.71 8.91 4.09
C GLU A 40 3.46 7.43 3.78
N SER A 41 2.21 7.06 3.47
CA SER A 41 1.89 5.69 3.02
C SER A 41 2.51 5.39 1.65
N ILE A 42 2.44 6.33 0.71
CA ILE A 42 3.03 6.19 -0.62
C ILE A 42 4.56 6.13 -0.53
N LYS A 43 5.18 7.03 0.27
CA LYS A 43 6.64 7.00 0.51
C LYS A 43 7.08 5.66 1.08
N GLY A 44 6.40 5.17 2.11
CA GLY A 44 6.72 3.87 2.73
C GLY A 44 6.52 2.68 1.79
N ILE A 45 5.58 2.75 0.84
CA ILE A 45 5.44 1.75 -0.23
C ILE A 45 6.61 1.86 -1.21
N SER A 46 6.96 3.07 -1.66
CA SER A 46 8.05 3.32 -2.60
C SER A 46 9.39 2.81 -2.07
N GLU A 47 9.74 3.19 -0.83
CA GLU A 47 10.99 2.74 -0.18
C GLU A 47 11.05 1.21 -0.06
N ALA A 48 9.92 0.57 0.27
CA ALA A 48 9.88 -0.88 0.39
C ALA A 48 9.95 -1.59 -0.97
N CYS A 49 9.33 -1.02 -2.01
CA CYS A 49 9.44 -1.51 -3.39
C CYS A 49 10.88 -1.41 -3.90
N GLU A 50 11.56 -0.28 -3.65
CA GLU A 50 12.97 -0.07 -4.01
C GLU A 50 13.88 -1.06 -3.29
N ALA A 51 13.72 -1.21 -1.98
CA ALA A 51 14.54 -2.13 -1.17
C ALA A 51 14.35 -3.61 -1.53
N LEU A 52 13.18 -3.98 -2.05
CA LEU A 52 12.86 -5.35 -2.44
C LEU A 52 12.98 -5.60 -3.94
N GLU A 53 13.33 -4.58 -4.73
CA GLU A 53 13.38 -4.62 -6.20
C GLU A 53 12.06 -5.12 -6.81
N THR A 54 10.92 -4.73 -6.22
CA THR A 54 9.58 -5.15 -6.65
C THR A 54 8.76 -3.95 -7.13
N PRO A 55 8.44 -3.84 -8.44
CA PRO A 55 7.65 -2.72 -8.96
C PRO A 55 6.17 -2.84 -8.59
N VAL A 56 5.52 -1.69 -8.43
CA VAL A 56 4.06 -1.57 -8.46
C VAL A 56 3.60 -1.63 -9.92
N ILE A 57 2.77 -2.61 -10.25
CA ILE A 57 2.32 -2.84 -11.64
C ILE A 57 0.86 -2.44 -11.88
N SER A 58 0.07 -2.27 -10.82
CA SER A 58 -1.33 -1.86 -10.88
C SER A 58 -1.79 -1.39 -9.51
N GLY A 59 -2.88 -0.64 -9.45
CA GLY A 59 -3.46 -0.28 -8.18
C GLY A 59 -4.80 0.42 -8.31
N ASN A 60 -5.34 0.82 -7.16
CA ASN A 60 -6.54 1.63 -7.04
C ASN A 60 -6.40 2.65 -5.91
N VAL A 61 -7.04 3.80 -6.08
CA VAL A 61 -7.07 4.86 -5.06
C VAL A 61 -8.52 5.21 -4.78
N SER A 62 -8.94 5.01 -3.53
CA SER A 62 -10.25 5.34 -3.00
C SER A 62 -10.09 6.44 -1.95
N LEU A 63 -10.66 7.61 -2.24
CA LEU A 63 -10.60 8.81 -1.40
C LEU A 63 -12.00 9.21 -0.93
N ASN A 64 -12.07 10.13 0.02
CA ASN A 64 -13.33 10.58 0.63
C ASN A 64 -14.07 9.45 1.36
N ASN A 65 -13.34 8.46 1.88
CA ASN A 65 -13.89 7.43 2.74
C ASN A 65 -14.09 7.99 4.15
N GLU A 66 -15.15 8.80 4.30
CA GLU A 66 -15.53 9.42 5.56
C GLU A 66 -17.06 9.51 5.69
N SER A 67 -17.54 9.51 6.94
CA SER A 67 -18.95 9.67 7.26
C SER A 67 -19.08 10.57 8.48
N ASN A 68 -20.02 11.52 8.45
CA ASN A 68 -20.23 12.51 9.52
C ASN A 68 -18.94 13.28 9.91
N GLY A 69 -18.04 13.50 8.94
CA GLY A 69 -16.76 14.17 9.14
C GLY A 69 -15.64 13.28 9.69
N GLU A 70 -15.94 12.03 10.06
CA GLU A 70 -14.98 11.05 10.58
C GLU A 70 -14.45 10.17 9.43
N ALA A 71 -13.13 10.17 9.24
CA ALA A 71 -12.45 9.38 8.23
C ALA A 71 -12.19 7.94 8.70
N ILE A 72 -12.17 6.99 7.76
CA ILE A 72 -11.62 5.66 8.05
C ILE A 72 -10.14 5.76 8.44
N TYR A 73 -9.63 4.74 9.12
CA TYR A 73 -8.19 4.60 9.31
C TYR A 73 -7.46 4.48 7.96
N PRO A 74 -6.24 5.04 7.83
CA PRO A 74 -5.45 4.92 6.62
C PRO A 74 -5.19 3.45 6.32
N THR A 75 -5.70 2.97 5.18
CA THR A 75 -5.73 1.53 4.87
C THR A 75 -5.12 1.25 3.49
N PRO A 76 -3.77 1.21 3.40
CA PRO A 76 -3.08 0.69 2.22
C PRO A 76 -3.13 -0.85 2.23
N ILE A 77 -3.84 -1.42 1.25
CA ILE A 77 -3.92 -2.87 1.03
C ILE A 77 -2.89 -3.26 -0.02
N ILE A 78 -2.07 -4.26 0.28
CA ILE A 78 -1.01 -4.73 -0.62
C ILE A 78 -1.30 -6.16 -1.08
N GLY A 79 -1.46 -6.32 -2.39
CA GLY A 79 -1.38 -7.59 -3.09
C GLY A 79 0.01 -7.76 -3.71
N MET A 80 0.52 -8.99 -3.75
CA MET A 80 1.82 -9.26 -4.34
C MET A 80 1.80 -10.61 -5.06
N ALA A 81 2.42 -10.65 -6.24
CA ALA A 81 2.62 -11.86 -7.02
C ALA A 81 4.11 -12.24 -7.01
N GLY A 82 4.37 -13.54 -7.00
CA GLY A 82 5.72 -14.09 -7.07
C GLY A 82 5.75 -15.37 -7.91
N ILE A 83 6.96 -15.76 -8.30
CA ILE A 83 7.22 -16.95 -9.12
C ILE A 83 7.85 -18.06 -8.28
N ILE A 84 7.48 -19.31 -8.54
CA ILE A 84 8.04 -20.52 -7.91
C ILE A 84 8.20 -21.62 -8.95
#